data_AF-L0F2V4-F1
#
_entry.id   AF-L0F2V4-F1
#
_cell.length_a   1.000
_cell.length_b   1.000
_cell.length_c   1.000
_cell.angle_alpha   90.00
_cell.angle_beta   90.00
_cell.angle_gamma   90.00
#
_symmetry.space_group_name_H-M   'P 1'
#
loop_
_entity.id
_entity.type
_entity.pdbx_description
1 polymer ?
#
loop_
_entity_poly.entity_id
_entity_poly.type
_entity_poly.pdbx_seq_one_letter_code
_entity_poly.pdbx_strand_id
1 'polypeptide(L)'
;MHIGQNLKEKIIAKFNTFQDEAKRTLLNHDATQERLNAVFAKAEKLNINTGPINKVYQDILLLIQIVKAYITKEYRDIPTGSIIAIFAALIYFLSPIDILFDYIPGVGYVDDMFVLGLVLKQVDSDLQNFRNWLNNR
;
A
#
# COMPACT_ATOMS: atom_id res chain seq x y z
N MET A 1 -21.67 0.24 -24.64
CA MET A 1 -21.27 -0.03 -23.25
C MET A 1 -19.86 0.54 -23.06
N HIS A 2 -19.73 1.81 -22.63
CA HIS A 2 -18.46 2.57 -22.57
C HIS A 2 -18.03 2.97 -21.14
N ILE A 3 -18.75 2.50 -20.11
CA ILE A 3 -18.61 3.00 -18.73
C ILE A 3 -17.35 2.42 -18.03
N GLY A 4 -16.94 1.19 -18.37
CA GLY A 4 -15.81 0.50 -17.71
C GLY A 4 -14.40 0.98 -18.08
N GLN A 5 -14.19 1.58 -19.25
CA GLN A 5 -12.86 2.11 -19.64
C GLN A 5 -12.53 3.41 -18.91
N ASN A 6 -13.51 4.30 -18.74
CA ASN A 6 -13.35 5.60 -18.07
C ASN A 6 -12.97 5.45 -16.58
N LEU A 7 -13.46 4.41 -15.90
CA LEU A 7 -13.12 4.13 -14.51
C LEU A 7 -11.65 3.70 -14.35
N LYS A 8 -11.16 2.78 -15.20
CA LYS A 8 -9.76 2.32 -15.15
C LYS A 8 -8.78 3.47 -15.38
N GLU A 9 -9.08 4.33 -16.35
CA GLU A 9 -8.27 5.53 -16.64
C GLU A 9 -8.20 6.47 -15.44
N LYS A 10 -9.33 6.72 -14.77
CA LYS A 10 -9.39 7.53 -13.55
C LYS A 10 -8.57 6.93 -12.40
N ILE A 11 -8.62 5.60 -12.23
CA ILE A 11 -7.83 4.89 -11.21
C ILE A 11 -6.34 5.04 -11.50
N ILE A 12 -5.92 4.81 -12.74
CA ILE A 12 -4.51 4.96 -13.14
C ILE A 12 -4.05 6.40 -12.95
N ALA A 13 -4.85 7.38 -13.36
CA ALA A 13 -4.54 8.80 -13.20
C ALA A 13 -4.40 9.19 -11.71
N LYS A 14 -5.33 8.76 -10.85
CA LYS A 14 -5.22 8.97 -9.40
C LYS A 14 -3.99 8.29 -8.81
N PHE A 15 -3.71 7.04 -9.21
CA PHE A 15 -2.53 6.33 -8.71
C PHE A 15 -1.22 7.01 -9.10
N ASN A 16 -1.12 7.56 -10.32
CA ASN A 16 0.03 8.36 -10.73
C ASN A 16 0.23 9.59 -9.82
N THR A 17 -0.85 10.27 -9.42
CA THR A 17 -0.78 11.37 -8.45
C THR A 17 -0.19 10.91 -7.12
N PHE A 18 -0.62 9.74 -6.62
CA PHE A 18 -0.06 9.17 -5.39
C PHE A 18 1.40 8.73 -5.55
N GLN A 19 1.81 8.27 -6.74
CA GLN A 19 3.22 8.00 -7.01
C GLN A 19 4.08 9.25 -6.98
N ASP A 20 3.58 10.37 -7.47
CA ASP A 20 4.29 11.65 -7.41
C ASP A 20 4.34 12.23 -5.99
N GLU A 21 3.26 12.09 -5.22
CA GLU A 21 3.27 12.40 -3.78
C GLU A 21 4.27 11.51 -3.03
N ALA A 22 4.27 10.20 -3.30
CA ALA A 22 5.17 9.24 -2.68
C ALA A 22 6.63 9.57 -2.95
N LYS A 23 7.00 9.88 -4.21
CA LYS A 23 8.37 10.30 -4.56
C LYS A 23 8.83 11.50 -3.75
N ARG A 24 7.99 12.54 -3.64
CA ARG A 24 8.32 13.77 -2.91
C ARG A 24 8.45 13.51 -1.41
N THR A 25 7.54 12.71 -0.87
CA THR A 25 7.45 12.44 0.56
C THR A 25 8.58 11.51 1.04
N LEU A 26 8.99 10.52 0.24
CA LEU A 26 10.10 9.61 0.55
C LEU A 26 11.46 10.31 0.74
N LEU A 27 11.60 11.55 0.26
CA LEU A 27 12.79 12.38 0.48
C LEU A 27 12.82 13.02 1.87
N ASN A 28 11.70 13.02 2.58
CA ASN A 28 11.56 13.57 3.92
C ASN A 28 11.20 12.44 4.91
N HIS A 29 12.15 12.12 5.79
CA HIS A 29 12.03 11.04 6.75
C HIS A 29 10.81 11.23 7.68
N ASP A 30 10.64 12.43 8.23
CA ASP A 30 9.59 12.71 9.23
C ASP A 30 8.20 12.69 8.59
N ALA A 31 8.06 13.28 7.40
CA ALA A 31 6.81 13.24 6.64
C ALA A 31 6.46 11.80 6.21
N THR A 32 7.45 10.99 5.83
CA THR A 32 7.22 9.58 5.53
C THR A 32 6.75 8.83 6.77
N GLN A 33 7.41 9.04 7.91
CA GLN A 33 7.06 8.37 9.16
C GLN A 33 5.65 8.77 9.64
N GLU A 34 5.25 10.03 9.49
CA GLU A 34 3.89 10.48 9.79
C GLU A 34 2.84 9.73 8.95
N ARG A 35 3.07 9.62 7.63
CA ARG A 35 2.18 8.85 6.74
C ARG A 35 2.13 7.37 7.14
N LEU A 36 3.27 6.74 7.43
CA LEU A 36 3.32 5.34 7.88
C LEU A 36 2.55 5.13 9.19
N ASN A 37 2.63 6.08 10.13
CA ASN A 37 1.89 6.00 11.39
C ASN A 37 0.37 6.08 11.15
N ALA A 38 -0.07 6.94 10.24
CA ALA A 38 -1.48 7.00 9.85
C ALA A 38 -1.94 5.68 9.19
N VAL A 39 -1.08 5.07 8.35
CA VAL A 39 -1.38 3.80 7.68
C VAL A 39 -1.53 2.70 8.70
N PHE A 40 -0.59 2.63 9.66
CA PHE A 40 -0.64 1.70 10.76
C PHE A 40 -1.93 1.86 11.57
N ALA A 41 -2.28 3.09 12.00
CA ALA A 41 -3.50 3.35 12.76
C ALA A 41 -4.78 2.97 12.01
N LYS A 42 -4.81 3.11 10.68
CA LYS A 42 -5.94 2.64 9.85
C LYS A 42 -5.93 1.11 9.71
N ALA A 43 -4.77 0.48 9.57
CA ALA A 43 -4.61 -0.97 9.44
C ALA A 43 -4.94 -1.72 10.74
N GLU A 44 -4.71 -1.12 11.91
CA GLU A 44 -5.10 -1.70 13.21
C GLU A 44 -6.61 -2.00 13.30
N LYS A 45 -7.44 -1.27 12.56
CA LYS A 45 -8.89 -1.55 12.46
C LYS A 45 -9.21 -2.86 11.74
N LEU A 46 -8.23 -3.43 11.03
CA LEU A 46 -8.30 -4.69 10.30
C LEU A 46 -7.64 -5.84 11.08
N ASN A 47 -7.09 -5.59 12.26
CA ASN A 47 -6.41 -6.58 13.08
C ASN A 47 -7.43 -7.56 13.69
N ILE A 48 -7.82 -8.55 12.90
CA ILE A 48 -8.69 -9.65 13.32
C ILE A 48 -7.89 -10.95 13.37
N ASN A 49 -8.09 -11.74 14.43
CA ASN A 49 -7.24 -12.91 14.71
C ASN A 49 -7.42 -14.10 13.73
N THR A 50 -8.32 -14.02 12.74
CA THR A 50 -8.60 -15.12 11.81
C THR A 50 -9.06 -14.63 10.42
N GLY A 51 -8.84 -15.45 9.40
CA GLY A 51 -9.42 -15.28 8.06
C GLY A 51 -8.62 -14.40 7.08
N PRO A 52 -9.18 -14.14 5.87
CA PRO A 52 -8.50 -13.43 4.79
C PRO A 52 -8.07 -12.00 5.14
N ILE A 53 -8.80 -11.32 6.02
CA ILE A 53 -8.51 -9.95 6.47
C ILE A 53 -7.22 -9.90 7.30
N ASN A 54 -6.90 -10.96 8.06
CA ASN A 54 -5.62 -11.03 8.78
C ASN A 54 -4.44 -11.03 7.80
N LYS A 55 -4.54 -11.74 6.67
CA LYS A 55 -3.48 -11.75 5.65
C LYS A 55 -3.22 -10.34 5.11
N VAL A 56 -4.30 -9.59 4.83
CA VAL A 56 -4.23 -8.19 4.39
C VAL A 56 -3.51 -7.33 5.42
N TYR A 57 -3.88 -7.46 6.69
CA TYR A 57 -3.24 -6.74 7.78
C TYR A 57 -1.73 -7.02 7.82
N GLN A 58 -1.32 -8.31 7.77
CA GLN A 58 0.09 -8.71 7.74
C GLN A 58 0.83 -8.17 6.50
N ASP A 59 0.20 -8.19 5.33
CA ASP A 59 0.77 -7.63 4.11
C ASP A 59 1.01 -6.11 4.26
N ILE A 60 0.06 -5.36 4.83
CA ILE A 60 0.23 -3.92 5.11
C ILE A 60 1.39 -3.69 6.10
N LEU A 61 1.50 -4.49 7.16
CA LEU A 61 2.60 -4.37 8.12
C LEU A 61 3.96 -4.60 7.45
N LEU A 62 4.06 -5.55 6.52
CA LEU A 62 5.28 -5.80 5.77
C LEU A 62 5.64 -4.61 4.87
N LEU A 63 4.64 -4.02 4.19
CA LEU A 63 4.84 -2.82 3.37
C LEU A 63 5.30 -1.62 4.22
N ILE A 64 4.76 -1.44 5.43
CA ILE A 64 5.23 -0.40 6.36
C ILE A 64 6.70 -0.64 6.75
N GLN A 65 7.05 -1.88 7.08
CA GLN A 65 8.41 -2.25 7.49
C GLN A 65 9.45 -1.97 6.40
N ILE A 66 9.19 -2.34 5.15
CA ILE A 66 10.14 -2.11 4.06
C ILE A 66 10.31 -0.63 3.74
N VAL A 67 9.25 0.18 3.80
CA VAL A 67 9.35 1.64 3.64
C VAL A 67 10.15 2.25 4.77
N LYS A 68 9.91 1.82 6.01
CA LYS A 68 10.69 2.27 7.17
C LYS A 68 12.18 1.93 7.01
N ALA A 69 12.50 0.69 6.69
CA ALA A 69 13.88 0.24 6.48
C ALA A 69 14.57 0.98 5.32
N TYR A 70 13.81 1.35 4.28
CA TYR A 70 14.33 2.13 3.15
C TYR A 70 14.70 3.57 3.56
N ILE A 71 13.82 4.27 4.29
CA ILE A 71 14.06 5.66 4.71
C ILE A 71 15.14 5.76 5.80
N THR A 72 15.27 4.75 6.68
CA THR A 72 16.35 4.67 7.67
C THR A 72 17.67 4.19 7.08
N LYS A 73 17.69 3.81 5.79
CA LYS A 73 18.84 3.26 5.06
C LYS A 73 19.32 1.89 5.56
N GLU A 74 18.50 1.19 6.35
CA GLU A 74 18.78 -0.18 6.80
C GLU A 74 18.64 -1.21 5.69
N TYR A 75 17.76 -0.94 4.71
CA TYR A 75 17.55 -1.81 3.55
C TYR A 75 17.51 -1.00 2.25
N ARG A 76 18.39 -1.33 1.30
CA ARG A 76 18.51 -0.63 0.00
C ARG A 76 18.52 -1.57 -1.20
N ASP A 77 18.39 -2.88 -0.98
CA ASP A 77 18.32 -3.89 -2.04
C ASP A 77 16.89 -3.99 -2.61
N ILE A 78 16.39 -2.88 -3.14
CA ILE A 78 15.06 -2.77 -3.74
C ILE A 78 15.08 -1.70 -4.85
N PRO A 79 14.46 -1.94 -6.02
CA PRO A 79 14.31 -0.92 -7.04
C PRO A 79 13.56 0.31 -6.51
N THR A 80 14.02 1.51 -6.87
CA THR A 80 13.37 2.76 -6.45
C THR A 80 11.93 2.84 -6.95
N GLY A 81 11.62 2.28 -8.13
CA GLY A 81 10.25 2.18 -8.62
C GLY A 81 9.35 1.35 -7.70
N SER A 82 9.86 0.24 -7.16
CA SER A 82 9.11 -0.63 -6.25
C SER A 82 8.80 0.07 -4.93
N ILE A 83 9.76 0.78 -4.33
CA ILE A 83 9.50 1.50 -3.07
C ILE A 83 8.49 2.64 -3.25
N ILE A 84 8.56 3.35 -4.39
CA ILE A 84 7.58 4.39 -4.73
C ILE A 84 6.18 3.77 -4.89
N ALA A 85 6.06 2.65 -5.61
CA ALA A 85 4.79 1.97 -5.82
C ALA A 85 4.18 1.46 -4.49
N ILE A 86 5.01 0.88 -3.63
CA ILE A 86 4.63 0.43 -2.28
C ILE A 86 4.10 1.63 -1.48
N PHE A 87 4.87 2.70 -1.38
CA PHE A 87 4.48 3.84 -0.56
C PHE A 87 3.26 4.58 -1.13
N ALA A 88 3.13 4.67 -2.46
CA ALA A 88 1.94 5.19 -3.12
C ALA A 88 0.68 4.36 -2.79
N ALA A 89 0.79 3.03 -2.76
CA ALA A 89 -0.33 2.17 -2.35
C ALA A 89 -0.70 2.38 -0.88
N LEU A 90 0.27 2.62 0.00
CA LEU A 90 0.01 2.94 1.40
C LEU A 90 -0.66 4.31 1.57
N ILE A 91 -0.23 5.34 0.82
CA ILE A 91 -0.91 6.65 0.82
C ILE A 91 -2.32 6.52 0.25
N TYR A 92 -2.50 5.76 -0.84
CA TYR A 92 -3.82 5.47 -1.39
C TYR A 92 -4.73 4.84 -0.33
N PHE A 93 -4.21 3.90 0.46
CA PHE A 93 -4.93 3.29 1.57
C PHE A 93 -5.39 4.32 2.62
N LEU A 94 -4.77 5.49 2.76
CA LEU A 94 -5.22 6.56 3.68
C LEU A 94 -6.38 7.42 3.16
N SER A 95 -6.66 7.40 1.85
CA SER A 95 -7.61 8.33 1.25
C SER A 95 -9.03 8.21 1.86
N PRO A 96 -9.69 9.35 2.20
CA PRO A 96 -10.98 9.34 2.89
C PRO A 96 -12.22 9.10 2.02
N ILE A 97 -12.17 9.19 0.67
CA ILE A 97 -13.41 9.33 -0.13
C ILE A 97 -13.69 8.24 -1.20
N ASP A 98 -12.90 7.98 -2.23
CA ASP A 98 -13.58 7.85 -3.53
C ASP A 98 -13.99 6.47 -4.13
N ILE A 99 -13.91 5.29 -3.47
CA ILE A 99 -14.41 4.03 -4.08
C ILE A 99 -15.23 3.11 -3.12
N LEU A 100 -14.92 3.02 -1.83
CA LEU A 100 -15.52 2.00 -0.95
C LEU A 100 -16.94 2.26 -0.44
N PHE A 101 -17.36 3.50 -0.23
CA PHE A 101 -18.60 3.71 0.55
C PHE A 101 -19.89 3.38 -0.22
N ASP A 102 -19.83 3.18 -1.53
CA ASP A 102 -21.06 3.18 -2.31
C ASP A 102 -21.83 1.84 -2.27
N TYR A 103 -21.27 0.74 -1.77
CA TYR A 103 -22.06 -0.47 -1.56
C TYR A 103 -21.52 -1.40 -0.48
N ILE A 104 -22.31 -1.68 0.58
CA ILE A 104 -22.80 -3.02 1.01
C ILE A 104 -24.02 -2.79 1.94
N PRO A 105 -25.21 -3.30 1.60
CA PRO A 105 -26.11 -3.88 2.58
C PRO A 105 -26.16 -5.40 2.39
N GLY A 106 -25.67 -6.18 3.37
CA GLY A 106 -25.91 -7.62 3.44
C GLY A 106 -24.71 -8.57 3.52
N VAL A 107 -23.55 -8.35 2.85
CA VAL A 107 -22.26 -9.06 3.12
C VAL A 107 -21.01 -8.52 2.38
N GLY A 108 -20.99 -8.02 1.14
CA GLY A 108 -19.68 -7.83 0.45
C GLY A 108 -19.60 -6.86 -0.73
N TYR A 109 -18.43 -6.19 -0.88
CA TYR A 109 -17.75 -5.60 -2.07
C TYR A 109 -16.23 -5.48 -1.73
N VAL A 110 -15.31 -6.07 -2.53
CA VAL A 110 -13.85 -6.14 -2.27
C VAL A 110 -13.04 -5.45 -3.39
N ASP A 111 -13.50 -4.30 -3.91
CA ASP A 111 -12.80 -3.63 -5.02
C ASP A 111 -11.76 -2.57 -4.58
N ASP A 112 -11.73 -2.18 -3.30
CA ASP A 112 -10.85 -1.10 -2.81
C ASP A 112 -9.45 -1.52 -2.38
N MET A 113 -9.23 -2.82 -2.33
CA MET A 113 -7.92 -3.42 -2.14
C MET A 113 -7.20 -3.68 -3.45
N PHE A 114 -7.84 -3.39 -4.60
CA PHE A 114 -7.31 -3.75 -5.90
C PHE A 114 -5.93 -3.15 -6.17
N VAL A 115 -5.74 -1.85 -5.88
CA VAL A 115 -4.43 -1.18 -6.03
C VAL A 115 -3.37 -1.80 -5.11
N LEU A 116 -3.74 -2.08 -3.85
CA LEU A 116 -2.83 -2.74 -2.91
C LEU A 116 -2.43 -4.15 -3.39
N GLY A 117 -3.41 -4.94 -3.84
CA GLY A 117 -3.19 -6.27 -4.39
C GLY A 117 -2.36 -6.27 -5.67
N LEU A 118 -2.57 -5.29 -6.55
CA LEU A 118 -1.75 -5.10 -7.74
C LEU A 118 -0.30 -4.79 -7.38
N VAL A 119 -0.08 -3.87 -6.45
CA VAL A 119 1.28 -3.51 -6.00
C VAL A 119 1.94 -4.69 -5.29
N LEU A 120 1.25 -5.39 -4.40
CA LEU A 120 1.76 -6.61 -3.76
C LEU A 120 2.19 -7.65 -4.81
N LYS A 121 1.39 -7.86 -5.85
CA LYS A 121 1.74 -8.76 -6.95
C LYS A 121 2.93 -8.24 -7.76
N GLN A 122 3.00 -6.93 -8.00
CA GLN A 122 4.08 -6.30 -8.76
C GLN A 122 5.43 -6.39 -8.04
N VAL A 123 5.43 -6.24 -6.71
CA VAL A 123 6.65 -6.20 -5.89
C VAL A 123 6.92 -7.49 -5.13
N ASP A 124 6.25 -8.60 -5.48
CA ASP A 124 6.32 -9.84 -4.71
C ASP A 124 7.75 -10.37 -4.58
N SER A 125 8.57 -10.33 -5.65
CA SER A 125 9.98 -10.74 -5.58
C SER A 125 10.80 -9.85 -4.64
N ASP A 126 10.55 -8.55 -4.66
CA ASP A 126 11.25 -7.59 -3.80
C ASP A 126 10.87 -7.83 -2.33
N LEU A 127 9.59 -8.13 -2.06
CA LEU A 127 9.12 -8.48 -0.72
C LEU A 127 9.66 -9.84 -0.24
N GLN A 128 9.87 -10.81 -1.14
CA GLN A 128 10.53 -12.07 -0.80
C GLN A 128 11.99 -11.82 -0.38
N ASN A 129 12.73 -10.99 -1.12
CA ASN A 129 14.09 -10.61 -0.75
C ASN A 129 14.13 -9.90 0.61
N PHE A 130 13.20 -8.97 0.84
CA PHE A 130 13.09 -8.28 2.12
C PHE A 130 12.75 -9.23 3.28
N ARG A 131 11.82 -10.19 3.09
CA ARG A 131 11.50 -11.23 4.08
C ARG A 131 12.73 -12.09 4.40
N ASN A 132 13.49 -12.48 3.38
CA ASN A 132 14.74 -13.24 3.58
C ASN A 132 15.76 -12.42 4.37
N TRP A 133 15.89 -11.13 4.08
CA TRP A 133 16.75 -10.24 4.85
C TRP A 133 16.30 -10.12 6.31
N LEU A 134 15.00 -9.98 6.58
CA LEU A 134 14.46 -9.96 7.95
C LEU A 134 14.77 -11.25 8.73
N ASN A 135 14.69 -12.42 8.07
CA ASN A 135 14.94 -13.71 8.72
C ASN A 135 16.44 -14.00 8.98
N ASN A 136 17.34 -13.29 8.30
CA ASN A 136 18.79 -13.48 8.41
C ASN A 136 19.46 -12.40 9.29
N ARG A 137 18.68 -11.52 9.92
CA ARG A 137 19.14 -10.46 10.82
C ARG A 137 19.08 -10.92 12.28
#